data_AF-A0A821ZW20-F1
#
_entry.id   AF-A0A821ZW20-F1
#
_cell.length_a   1.000
_cell.length_b   1.000
_cell.length_c   1.000
_cell.angle_alpha   90.00
_cell.angle_beta   90.00
_cell.angle_gamma   90.00
#
_symmetry.space_group_name_H-M   'P 1'
#
loop_
_entity.id
_entity.type
_entity.pdbx_description
1 polymer ?
#
loop_
_entity_poly.entity_id
_entity_poly.type
_entity_poly.pdbx_seq_one_letter_code
_entity_poly.pdbx_strand_id
1 'polypeptide(L)'
;MESEQRLSSSDATIVGIVDSIKKSANDSWNYRGLELSNEMLVLLISHPNIDKAAAALDVTIGSLADPRDVPGIAHFLEHMLFMGSSKYPGENEYSKFIVENGGCSNAFTNDDHTNFNFDINPSLLPDALDIFAQFFISPLFAASSIDRELEAVNSEYEANLFKDTWRISQLEKSTSDPKHPYSGFSIGNTESLRIIPKQRGIDIRQVLLDFHKTEYSSNRMSLAVLGNQSLDELQSLVIKSFKEVQNKKLKKPKYPSDPYDESKRKTICYHVPVNESRQLTINWVIPDHRELYYCKPESYLSHLIGHQGDGSLLSYLKTLGLAIELIAGESNSAPGFNFFSIDIQLTIEGLSQWKRVLHSVYQYLAMLRKEGQKEWIFNEGKNINQMEFQFQDKGQPRYIVSNLAGRMRDYPLSECLSGPYEMREFRPDLINELLNEYLIPSKMRVFLTSKEFLSIATEKEKWYGTLYKQEYLPKEFIKQCETCEINHKLYLPIPNEFIPTDFQLFSKEKNLARPQIPIKIKENEYYRLYYAEDSFYKLP
;
A
#
# COMPACT_ATOMS: atom_id res chain seq x y z
N MET A 1 42.50 -16.78 -6.45
CA MET A 1 42.35 -17.65 -5.26
C MET A 1 41.67 -16.81 -4.21
N GLU A 2 40.36 -16.62 -4.38
CA GLU A 2 39.49 -16.06 -3.34
C GLU A 2 39.05 -17.22 -2.47
N SER A 3 39.26 -17.09 -1.17
CA SER A 3 38.98 -18.11 -0.18
C SER A 3 37.49 -18.13 0.13
N GLU A 4 36.77 -19.11 -0.43
CA GLU A 4 35.47 -19.56 0.11
C GLU A 4 35.69 -20.09 1.53
N GLN A 5 35.33 -19.30 2.54
CA GLN A 5 35.26 -19.77 3.92
C GLN A 5 34.03 -20.69 4.04
N ARG A 6 34.28 -21.98 4.26
CA ARG A 6 33.25 -22.94 4.69
C ARG A 6 32.80 -22.60 6.10
N LEU A 7 31.57 -22.13 6.16
CA LEU A 7 30.79 -21.82 7.35
C LEU A 7 30.41 -23.11 8.14
N SER A 8 30.19 -22.97 9.45
CA SER A 8 30.05 -24.06 10.45
C SER A 8 28.63 -24.62 10.52
N SER A 9 28.36 -25.68 11.29
CA SER A 9 27.09 -26.42 11.25
C SER A 9 25.81 -25.65 11.69
N SER A 10 25.92 -24.42 12.19
CA SER A 10 24.77 -23.50 12.37
C SER A 10 24.37 -22.76 11.08
N ASP A 11 25.22 -22.78 10.06
CA ASP A 11 25.06 -22.08 8.78
C ASP A 11 24.28 -22.91 7.75
N ALA A 12 23.87 -24.13 8.07
CA ALA A 12 23.04 -24.97 7.20
C ALA A 12 21.61 -24.42 6.98
N THR A 13 21.22 -23.39 7.74
CA THR A 13 19.89 -22.76 7.69
C THR A 13 19.87 -21.42 6.95
N ILE A 14 21.02 -20.91 6.49
CA ILE A 14 21.12 -19.69 5.67
C ILE A 14 21.69 -20.07 4.31
N VAL A 15 21.00 -19.69 3.24
CA VAL A 15 21.45 -19.95 1.85
C VAL A 15 21.98 -18.70 1.17
N GLY A 16 21.64 -17.51 1.67
CA GLY A 16 22.15 -16.24 1.17
C GLY A 16 22.25 -15.17 2.25
N ILE A 17 23.28 -14.32 2.16
CA ILE A 17 23.46 -13.13 3.01
C ILE A 17 23.68 -11.92 2.10
N VAL A 18 23.00 -10.82 2.41
CA VAL A 18 23.11 -9.54 1.70
C VAL A 18 23.43 -8.46 2.73
N ASP A 19 24.72 -8.17 2.93
CA ASP A 19 25.15 -7.10 3.86
C ASP A 19 25.10 -5.71 3.21
N SER A 20 25.13 -5.61 1.88
CA SER A 20 25.12 -4.35 1.15
C SER A 20 23.69 -3.83 0.89
N ILE A 21 22.96 -3.52 1.97
CA ILE A 21 21.64 -2.89 1.87
C ILE A 21 21.79 -1.39 1.57
N LYS A 22 21.17 -0.91 0.48
CA LYS A 22 21.21 0.51 0.09
C LYS A 22 20.37 1.35 1.05
N LYS A 23 21.04 2.09 1.94
CA LYS A 23 20.43 2.99 2.93
C LYS A 23 20.83 4.45 2.70
N SER A 24 20.12 5.38 3.33
CA SER A 24 20.52 6.79 3.35
C SER A 24 21.87 6.97 4.04
N ALA A 25 22.67 7.95 3.60
CA ALA A 25 23.92 8.30 4.26
C ALA A 25 23.72 8.81 5.70
N ASN A 26 22.54 9.37 5.99
CA ASN A 26 22.17 9.84 7.33
C ASN A 26 21.63 8.72 8.23
N ASP A 27 21.52 7.50 7.70
CA ASP A 27 20.96 6.37 8.43
C ASP A 27 22.02 5.64 9.26
N SER A 28 21.97 5.85 10.58
CA SER A 28 22.88 5.21 11.54
C SER A 28 22.55 3.73 11.82
N TRP A 29 21.42 3.21 11.34
CA TRP A 29 20.99 1.84 11.64
C TRP A 29 21.79 0.83 10.82
N ASN A 30 22.01 -0.35 11.38
CA ASN A 30 22.69 -1.46 10.70
C ASN A 30 21.66 -2.43 10.13
N TYR A 31 21.93 -2.96 8.94
CA TYR A 31 21.01 -3.83 8.22
C TYR A 31 21.74 -5.07 7.72
N ARG A 32 21.04 -6.21 7.68
CA ARG A 32 21.48 -7.43 6.99
C ARG A 32 20.28 -8.13 6.37
N GLY A 33 20.33 -8.40 5.08
CA GLY A 33 19.39 -9.28 4.40
C GLY A 33 19.84 -10.73 4.51
N LEU A 34 18.89 -11.66 4.70
CA LEU A 34 19.14 -13.09 4.70
C LEU A 34 18.11 -13.79 3.80
N GLU A 35 18.54 -14.89 3.19
CA GLU A 35 17.66 -15.91 2.65
C GLU A 35 17.88 -17.19 3.46
N LEU A 36 16.83 -17.67 4.12
CA LEU A 36 16.89 -18.90 4.92
C LEU A 36 16.80 -20.15 4.03
N SER A 37 17.20 -21.31 4.54
CA SER A 37 17.14 -22.58 3.80
C SER A 37 15.71 -23.02 3.43
N ASN A 38 14.70 -22.43 4.07
CA ASN A 38 13.30 -22.58 3.71
C ASN A 38 12.82 -21.49 2.72
N GLU A 39 13.72 -20.76 2.06
CA GLU A 39 13.47 -19.68 1.09
C GLU A 39 12.72 -18.46 1.66
N MET A 40 12.65 -18.33 2.99
CA MET A 40 12.11 -17.12 3.61
C MET A 40 13.13 -15.98 3.49
N LEU A 41 12.66 -14.83 3.03
CA LEU A 41 13.45 -13.60 3.00
C LEU A 41 13.39 -12.92 4.37
N VAL A 42 14.53 -12.44 4.86
CA VAL A 42 14.62 -11.77 6.16
C VAL A 42 15.41 -10.48 6.03
N LEU A 43 14.93 -9.42 6.66
CA LEU A 43 15.69 -8.18 6.87
C LEU A 43 15.89 -7.94 8.38
N LEU A 44 17.13 -8.00 8.81
CA LEU A 44 17.53 -7.67 10.18
C LEU A 44 17.91 -6.20 10.26
N ILE A 45 17.49 -5.55 11.34
CA ILE A 45 17.69 -4.13 11.59
C ILE A 45 18.19 -3.99 13.03
N SER A 46 19.39 -3.44 13.20
CA SER A 46 20.04 -3.30 14.49
C SER A 46 20.37 -1.85 14.79
N HIS A 47 19.89 -1.36 15.93
CA HIS A 47 20.29 -0.07 16.48
C HIS A 47 20.27 -0.12 18.02
N PRO A 48 21.37 0.23 18.70
CA PRO A 48 21.47 0.05 20.15
C PRO A 48 20.52 0.94 20.96
N ASN A 49 20.15 2.09 20.42
CA ASN A 49 19.29 3.08 21.08
C ASN A 49 17.89 3.06 20.45
N ILE A 50 17.08 2.06 20.78
CA ILE A 50 15.67 1.98 20.40
C ILE A 50 14.81 1.83 21.65
N ASP A 51 13.66 2.49 21.66
CA ASP A 51 12.71 2.40 22.78
C ASP A 51 11.88 1.11 22.72
N LYS A 52 11.63 0.60 21.51
CA LYS A 52 10.93 -0.66 21.25
C LYS A 52 11.61 -1.47 20.18
N ALA A 53 11.69 -2.78 20.39
CA ALA A 53 11.96 -3.73 19.33
C ALA A 53 10.65 -4.04 18.58
N ALA A 54 10.76 -4.53 17.35
CA ALA A 54 9.60 -4.84 16.53
C ALA A 54 9.90 -5.97 15.55
N ALA A 55 8.87 -6.69 15.15
CA ALA A 55 8.95 -7.60 14.02
C ALA A 55 7.68 -7.57 13.20
N ALA A 56 7.81 -7.88 11.91
CA ALA A 56 6.68 -8.09 11.03
C ALA A 56 6.96 -9.19 10.01
N LEU A 57 5.94 -9.98 9.71
CA LEU A 57 5.99 -11.00 8.68
C LEU A 57 4.86 -10.75 7.67
N ASP A 58 5.25 -10.68 6.41
CA ASP A 58 4.37 -10.52 5.26
C ASP A 58 4.25 -11.86 4.53
N VAL A 59 3.02 -12.34 4.33
CA VAL A 59 2.73 -13.51 3.51
C VAL A 59 2.17 -13.03 2.19
N THR A 60 2.82 -13.36 1.07
CA THR A 60 2.38 -13.00 -0.29
C THR A 60 1.18 -13.86 -0.74
N ILE A 61 0.08 -13.74 -0.01
CA ILE A 61 -1.25 -14.22 -0.33
C ILE A 61 -2.28 -13.35 0.42
N GLY A 62 -3.38 -12.99 -0.23
CA GLY A 62 -4.41 -12.13 0.36
C GLY A 62 -5.80 -12.52 -0.14
N SER A 63 -6.76 -11.61 -0.03
CA SER A 63 -8.17 -11.88 -0.32
C SER A 63 -8.49 -12.23 -1.80
N LEU A 64 -7.61 -11.92 -2.75
CA LEU A 64 -7.75 -12.41 -4.14
C LEU A 64 -7.60 -13.93 -4.26
N ALA A 65 -7.06 -14.59 -3.24
CA ALA A 65 -6.97 -16.04 -3.18
C ALA A 65 -8.17 -16.70 -2.48
N ASP A 66 -9.13 -15.91 -1.96
CA ASP A 66 -10.30 -16.45 -1.29
C ASP A 66 -11.07 -17.41 -2.21
N PRO A 67 -11.44 -18.61 -1.74
CA PRO A 67 -12.37 -19.46 -2.47
C PRO A 67 -13.70 -18.73 -2.64
N ARG A 68 -14.29 -18.84 -3.84
CA ARG A 68 -15.52 -18.12 -4.21
C ARG A 68 -16.71 -18.41 -3.29
N ASP A 69 -16.72 -19.57 -2.65
CA ASP A 69 -17.80 -20.00 -1.76
C ASP A 69 -17.66 -19.46 -0.33
N VAL A 70 -16.49 -18.94 0.05
CA VAL A 70 -16.17 -18.41 1.39
C VAL A 70 -15.37 -17.09 1.31
N PRO A 71 -15.93 -16.03 0.68
CA PRO A 71 -15.22 -14.75 0.60
C PRO A 71 -15.00 -14.14 2.00
N GLY A 72 -13.79 -13.65 2.24
CA GLY A 72 -13.29 -13.17 3.53
C GLY A 72 -12.45 -14.20 4.30
N ILE A 73 -12.13 -15.36 3.73
CA ILE A 73 -11.40 -16.41 4.46
C ILE A 73 -9.95 -16.00 4.79
N ALA A 74 -9.25 -15.28 3.89
CA ALA A 74 -7.89 -14.81 4.18
C ALA A 74 -7.87 -13.87 5.38
N HIS A 75 -8.83 -12.94 5.43
CA HIS A 75 -9.00 -12.02 6.56
C HIS A 75 -9.44 -12.77 7.83
N PHE A 76 -10.35 -13.74 7.73
CA PHE A 76 -10.73 -14.53 8.89
C PHE A 76 -9.59 -15.40 9.43
N LEU A 77 -8.75 -15.94 8.54
CA LEU A 77 -7.56 -16.68 8.93
C LEU A 77 -6.57 -15.78 9.68
N GLU A 78 -6.39 -14.54 9.23
CA GLU A 78 -5.59 -13.54 9.95
C GLU A 78 -6.00 -13.43 11.41
N HIS A 79 -7.30 -13.22 11.71
CA HIS A 79 -7.83 -13.15 13.07
C HIS A 79 -7.53 -14.43 13.85
N MET A 80 -7.79 -15.58 13.22
CA MET A 80 -7.63 -16.87 13.88
C MET A 80 -6.18 -17.25 14.20
N LEU A 81 -5.18 -16.64 13.55
CA LEU A 81 -3.77 -16.88 13.90
C LEU A 81 -3.38 -16.28 15.26
N PHE A 82 -4.12 -15.29 15.75
CA PHE A 82 -3.92 -14.75 17.10
C PHE A 82 -4.48 -15.67 18.19
N MET A 83 -5.36 -16.62 17.83
CA MET A 83 -6.15 -17.45 18.76
C MET A 83 -5.42 -18.72 19.22
N GLY A 84 -4.11 -18.62 19.43
CA GLY A 84 -3.29 -19.69 20.00
C GLY A 84 -2.73 -20.70 18.99
N SER A 85 -1.69 -21.39 19.45
CA SER A 85 -0.91 -22.36 18.69
C SER A 85 -0.65 -23.61 19.53
N SER A 86 -0.08 -24.65 18.91
CA SER A 86 0.19 -25.91 19.61
C SER A 86 1.17 -25.73 20.78
N LYS A 87 2.14 -24.81 20.65
CA LYS A 87 3.13 -24.49 21.69
C LYS A 87 2.61 -23.50 22.73
N TYR A 88 1.75 -22.56 22.31
CA TYR A 88 1.12 -21.54 23.16
C TYR A 88 -0.40 -21.61 22.99
N PRO A 89 -1.08 -22.54 23.67
CA PRO A 89 -2.49 -22.85 23.41
C PRO A 89 -3.46 -21.85 24.03
N GLY A 90 -2.98 -20.90 24.83
CA GLY A 90 -3.83 -19.85 25.37
C GLY A 90 -4.30 -18.91 24.27
N GLU A 91 -5.62 -18.79 24.10
CA GLU A 91 -6.22 -18.03 23.01
C GLU A 91 -5.79 -16.55 22.95
N ASN A 92 -5.63 -15.91 24.11
CA ASN A 92 -5.17 -14.52 24.21
C ASN A 92 -3.71 -14.43 24.67
N GLU A 93 -2.96 -15.52 24.68
CA GLU A 93 -1.61 -15.58 25.27
C GLU A 93 -0.66 -14.61 24.56
N TYR A 94 -0.66 -14.58 23.24
CA TYR A 94 0.14 -13.64 22.45
C TYR A 94 -0.25 -12.18 22.73
N SER A 95 -1.53 -11.83 22.56
CA SER A 95 -2.00 -10.45 22.73
C SER A 95 -1.76 -9.94 24.16
N LYS A 96 -2.00 -10.80 25.16
CA LYS A 96 -1.72 -10.50 26.56
C LYS A 96 -0.22 -10.29 26.80
N PHE A 97 0.64 -11.17 26.29
CA PHE A 97 2.09 -11.05 26.43
C PHE A 97 2.62 -9.74 25.84
N ILE A 98 2.16 -9.36 24.64
CA ILE A 98 2.57 -8.11 24.00
C ILE A 98 2.12 -6.89 24.83
N VAL A 99 0.84 -6.83 25.23
CA VAL A 99 0.28 -5.67 25.94
C VAL A 99 0.87 -5.50 27.35
N GLU A 100 1.00 -6.58 28.12
CA GLU A 100 1.58 -6.54 29.48
C GLU A 100 3.05 -6.11 29.49
N ASN A 101 3.73 -6.22 28.35
CA ASN A 101 5.14 -5.86 28.18
C ASN A 101 5.34 -4.57 27.36
N GLY A 102 4.33 -3.69 27.37
CA GLY A 102 4.41 -2.34 26.79
C GLY A 102 4.42 -2.32 25.25
N GLY A 103 4.05 -3.43 24.63
CA GLY A 103 3.98 -3.60 23.20
C GLY A 103 2.58 -3.39 22.62
N CYS A 104 2.49 -3.40 21.29
CA CYS A 104 1.25 -3.45 20.53
C CYS A 104 1.43 -4.40 19.34
N SER A 105 0.38 -5.11 18.96
CA SER A 105 0.35 -5.96 17.76
C SER A 105 -0.82 -5.57 16.86
N ASN A 106 -0.69 -5.85 15.57
CA ASN A 106 -1.76 -5.73 14.61
C ASN A 106 -1.50 -6.63 13.40
N ALA A 107 -2.51 -6.79 12.54
CA ALA A 107 -2.37 -7.36 11.22
C ALA A 107 -3.31 -6.65 10.23
N PHE A 108 -3.12 -6.93 8.95
CA PHE A 108 -4.09 -6.56 7.92
C PHE A 108 -3.98 -7.50 6.71
N THR A 109 -5.11 -7.70 6.05
CA THR A 109 -5.24 -8.50 4.83
C THR A 109 -5.63 -7.59 3.66
N ASN A 110 -4.71 -7.48 2.71
CA ASN A 110 -4.92 -6.80 1.45
C ASN A 110 -5.37 -7.79 0.37
N ASP A 111 -5.47 -7.30 -0.87
CA ASP A 111 -5.84 -8.12 -2.03
C ASP A 111 -4.81 -9.22 -2.31
N ASP A 112 -3.51 -8.93 -2.19
CA ASP A 112 -2.42 -9.82 -2.61
C ASP A 112 -1.43 -10.23 -1.50
N HIS A 113 -1.65 -9.80 -0.25
CA HIS A 113 -0.83 -10.17 0.91
C HIS A 113 -1.57 -10.01 2.25
N THR A 114 -1.05 -10.69 3.28
CA THR A 114 -1.45 -10.52 4.69
C THR A 114 -0.21 -10.23 5.52
N ASN A 115 -0.23 -9.15 6.29
CA ASN A 115 0.90 -8.66 7.08
C ASN A 115 0.58 -8.74 8.57
N PHE A 116 1.48 -9.33 9.36
CA PHE A 116 1.37 -9.40 10.82
C PHE A 116 2.54 -8.66 11.45
N ASN A 117 2.29 -7.84 12.47
CA ASN A 117 3.34 -7.04 13.10
C ASN A 117 3.14 -6.84 14.61
N PHE A 118 4.25 -6.64 15.32
CA PHE A 118 4.24 -6.19 16.71
C PHE A 118 5.42 -5.30 17.05
N ASP A 119 5.28 -4.53 18.12
CA ASP A 119 6.38 -3.95 18.88
C ASP A 119 6.34 -4.42 20.34
N ILE A 120 7.48 -4.40 21.01
CA ILE A 120 7.64 -4.82 22.40
C ILE A 120 8.89 -4.17 23.03
N ASN A 121 9.00 -4.22 24.36
CA ASN A 121 10.26 -3.93 25.06
C ASN A 121 11.43 -4.76 24.46
N PRO A 122 12.57 -4.15 24.09
CA PRO A 122 13.68 -4.84 23.42
C PRO A 122 14.21 -6.10 24.12
N SER A 123 14.18 -6.15 25.45
CA SER A 123 14.67 -7.31 26.22
C SER A 123 13.82 -8.58 26.02
N LEU A 124 12.56 -8.42 25.60
CA LEU A 124 11.59 -9.50 25.43
C LEU A 124 11.36 -9.88 23.97
N LEU A 125 12.13 -9.29 23.04
CA LEU A 125 12.09 -9.65 21.63
C LEU A 125 12.27 -11.16 21.38
N PRO A 126 13.21 -11.88 22.04
CA PRO A 126 13.37 -13.32 21.83
C PRO A 126 12.09 -14.13 22.10
N ASP A 127 11.40 -13.83 23.20
CA ASP A 127 10.18 -14.53 23.61
C ASP A 127 9.00 -14.16 22.69
N ALA A 128 8.88 -12.88 22.34
CA ALA A 128 7.85 -12.41 21.41
C ALA A 128 8.00 -13.06 20.03
N LEU A 129 9.22 -13.17 19.51
CA LEU A 129 9.49 -13.84 18.22
C LEU A 129 9.16 -15.33 18.26
N ASP A 130 9.43 -16.01 19.38
CA ASP A 130 9.11 -17.44 19.53
C ASP A 130 7.60 -17.68 19.51
N ILE A 131 6.81 -16.86 20.22
CA ILE A 131 5.34 -16.93 20.19
C ILE A 131 4.82 -16.57 18.79
N PHE A 132 5.32 -15.48 18.20
CA PHE A 132 4.88 -14.98 16.89
C PHE A 132 5.13 -15.99 15.77
N ALA A 133 6.27 -16.69 15.77
CA ALA A 133 6.59 -17.70 14.77
C ALA A 133 5.56 -18.85 14.72
N GLN A 134 4.90 -19.15 15.85
CA GLN A 134 3.95 -20.26 15.92
C GLN A 134 2.67 -20.03 15.10
N PHE A 135 2.36 -18.78 14.72
CA PHE A 135 1.27 -18.44 13.81
C PHE A 135 1.47 -19.15 12.45
N PHE A 136 2.73 -19.30 12.05
CA PHE A 136 3.12 -19.81 10.75
C PHE A 136 3.54 -21.29 10.80
N ILE A 137 3.71 -21.86 12.00
CA ILE A 137 4.13 -23.25 12.20
C ILE A 137 2.94 -24.15 12.51
N SER A 138 2.16 -23.86 13.56
CA SER A 138 1.15 -24.79 14.08
C SER A 138 -0.03 -24.10 14.82
N PRO A 139 -0.77 -23.20 14.14
CA PRO A 139 -1.98 -22.58 14.70
C PRO A 139 -3.06 -23.62 15.02
N LEU A 140 -3.82 -23.41 16.10
CA LEU A 140 -4.82 -24.39 16.57
C LEU A 140 -6.13 -24.38 15.78
N PHE A 141 -6.54 -23.19 15.33
CA PHE A 141 -7.89 -22.93 14.81
C PHE A 141 -8.96 -23.57 15.72
N ALA A 142 -8.90 -23.29 17.02
CA ALA A 142 -9.74 -23.95 18.02
C ALA A 142 -11.23 -23.74 17.72
N ALA A 143 -12.02 -24.83 17.71
CA ALA A 143 -13.44 -24.74 17.34
C ALA A 143 -14.23 -23.81 18.28
N SER A 144 -13.80 -23.68 19.54
CA SER A 144 -14.36 -22.78 20.55
C SER A 144 -14.12 -21.30 20.30
N SER A 145 -13.18 -20.95 19.41
CA SER A 145 -12.83 -19.55 19.08
C SER A 145 -13.49 -19.08 17.79
N ILE A 146 -13.79 -19.99 16.86
CA ILE A 146 -14.34 -19.68 15.54
C ILE A 146 -15.58 -18.81 15.62
N ASP A 147 -16.57 -19.20 16.42
CA ASP A 147 -17.83 -18.44 16.50
C ASP A 147 -17.60 -17.03 17.04
N ARG A 148 -16.69 -16.84 18.00
CA ARG A 148 -16.40 -15.52 18.57
C ARG A 148 -15.63 -14.62 17.61
N GLU A 149 -14.59 -15.15 16.98
CA GLU A 149 -13.80 -14.36 16.02
C GLU A 149 -14.61 -14.03 14.77
N LEU A 150 -15.57 -14.87 14.39
CA LEU A 150 -16.50 -14.56 13.30
C LEU A 150 -17.42 -13.38 13.67
N GLU A 151 -17.86 -13.27 14.93
CA GLU A 151 -18.58 -12.07 15.40
C GLU A 151 -17.68 -10.83 15.40
N ALA A 152 -16.37 -10.97 15.68
CA ALA A 152 -15.41 -9.88 15.59
C ALA A 152 -15.24 -9.37 14.15
N VAL A 153 -15.02 -10.28 13.19
CA VAL A 153 -14.99 -9.96 11.75
C VAL A 153 -16.30 -9.31 11.30
N ASN A 154 -17.45 -9.83 11.75
CA ASN A 154 -18.74 -9.23 11.43
C ASN A 154 -18.88 -7.82 12.01
N SER A 155 -18.40 -7.58 13.23
CA SER A 155 -18.42 -6.26 13.86
C SER A 155 -17.54 -5.26 13.11
N GLU A 156 -16.39 -5.69 12.59
CA GLU A 156 -15.52 -4.86 11.74
C GLU A 156 -16.22 -4.48 10.43
N TYR A 157 -16.87 -5.46 9.79
CA TYR A 157 -17.69 -5.22 8.62
C TYR A 157 -18.82 -4.22 8.89
N GLU A 158 -19.54 -4.38 10.01
CA GLU A 158 -20.61 -3.47 10.43
C GLU A 158 -20.10 -2.04 10.67
N ALA A 159 -18.92 -1.90 11.28
CA ALA A 159 -18.27 -0.61 11.48
C ALA A 159 -17.87 0.07 10.15
N ASN A 160 -17.73 -0.70 9.08
CA ASN A 160 -17.37 -0.21 7.75
C ASN A 160 -18.60 0.03 6.83
N LEU A 161 -19.81 -0.42 7.21
CA LEU A 161 -21.03 -0.31 6.38
C LEU A 161 -21.31 1.10 5.85
N PHE A 162 -21.02 2.11 6.68
CA PHE A 162 -21.31 3.51 6.39
C PHE A 162 -20.08 4.34 5.99
N LYS A 163 -18.90 3.71 5.84
CA LYS A 163 -17.69 4.40 5.40
C LYS A 163 -17.61 4.40 3.88
N ASP A 164 -17.70 5.58 3.27
CA ASP A 164 -17.72 5.72 1.81
C ASP A 164 -16.50 5.10 1.10
N THR A 165 -15.33 5.09 1.74
CA THR A 165 -14.11 4.44 1.21
C THR A 165 -14.32 2.94 0.95
N TRP A 166 -14.89 2.21 1.91
CA TRP A 166 -15.20 0.78 1.77
C TRP A 166 -16.33 0.52 0.79
N ARG A 167 -17.36 1.38 0.82
CA ARG A 167 -18.52 1.30 -0.07
C ARG A 167 -18.13 1.46 -1.54
N ILE A 168 -17.25 2.41 -1.84
CA ILE A 168 -16.74 2.69 -3.19
C ILE A 168 -15.82 1.56 -3.65
N SER A 169 -14.87 1.16 -2.80
CA SER A 169 -13.95 0.04 -3.10
C SER A 169 -14.71 -1.24 -3.43
N GLN A 170 -15.68 -1.65 -2.59
CA GLN A 170 -16.48 -2.84 -2.87
C GLN A 170 -17.41 -2.64 -4.08
N LEU A 171 -17.96 -1.45 -4.32
CA LEU A 171 -18.75 -1.18 -5.52
C LEU A 171 -17.92 -1.36 -6.80
N GLU A 172 -16.69 -0.85 -6.82
CA GLU A 172 -15.76 -1.01 -7.94
C GLU A 172 -15.49 -2.48 -8.24
N LYS A 173 -15.20 -3.27 -7.19
CA LYS A 173 -15.02 -4.73 -7.25
C LYS A 173 -16.28 -5.44 -7.74
N SER A 174 -17.43 -5.20 -7.11
CA SER A 174 -18.72 -5.86 -7.41
C SER A 174 -19.22 -5.58 -8.84
N THR A 175 -18.75 -4.50 -9.46
CA THR A 175 -19.12 -4.12 -10.83
C THR A 175 -18.06 -4.47 -11.88
N SER A 176 -16.91 -5.04 -11.48
CA SER A 176 -15.86 -5.59 -12.35
C SER A 176 -16.28 -6.93 -13.00
N ASP A 177 -15.39 -7.62 -13.74
CA ASP A 177 -15.68 -8.96 -14.26
C ASP A 177 -15.93 -9.95 -13.09
N PRO A 178 -17.15 -10.53 -12.97
CA PRO A 178 -17.47 -11.46 -11.88
C PRO A 178 -16.61 -12.74 -11.90
N LYS A 179 -15.96 -13.08 -13.01
CA LYS A 179 -15.03 -14.21 -13.11
C LYS A 179 -13.65 -13.87 -12.57
N HIS A 180 -13.27 -12.60 -12.58
CA HIS A 180 -11.98 -12.13 -12.07
C HIS A 180 -11.96 -12.14 -10.53
N PRO A 181 -10.88 -12.61 -9.86
CA PRO A 181 -10.82 -12.64 -8.39
C PRO A 181 -11.00 -11.26 -7.72
N TYR A 182 -10.63 -10.17 -8.41
CA TYR A 182 -10.84 -8.79 -7.96
C TYR A 182 -12.30 -8.47 -7.60
N SER A 183 -13.29 -9.17 -8.18
CA SER A 183 -14.70 -9.00 -7.82
C SER A 183 -15.08 -9.54 -6.43
N GLY A 184 -14.15 -10.19 -5.73
CA GLY A 184 -14.36 -10.78 -4.41
C GLY A 184 -14.74 -9.78 -3.32
N PHE A 185 -15.28 -10.31 -2.22
CA PHE A 185 -15.57 -9.56 -1.00
C PHE A 185 -14.52 -9.92 0.05
N SER A 186 -13.64 -8.97 0.36
CA SER A 186 -12.38 -9.26 1.06
C SER A 186 -12.47 -9.31 2.58
N ILE A 187 -13.42 -8.58 3.18
CA ILE A 187 -13.52 -8.45 4.64
C ILE A 187 -14.21 -9.66 5.30
N GLY A 188 -15.16 -10.29 4.61
CA GLY A 188 -15.99 -11.34 5.20
C GLY A 188 -17.04 -10.81 6.19
N ASN A 189 -18.06 -11.62 6.47
CA ASN A 189 -19.08 -11.33 7.49
C ASN A 189 -19.85 -12.61 7.86
N THR A 190 -20.88 -12.46 8.72
CA THR A 190 -21.77 -13.57 9.10
C THR A 190 -22.37 -14.30 7.89
N GLU A 191 -22.76 -13.57 6.84
CA GLU A 191 -23.37 -14.17 5.65
C GLU A 191 -22.36 -15.05 4.90
N SER A 192 -21.15 -14.54 4.64
CA SER A 192 -20.14 -15.22 3.83
C SER A 192 -19.38 -16.32 4.56
N LEU A 193 -19.18 -16.20 5.87
CA LEU A 193 -18.35 -17.12 6.66
C LEU A 193 -19.15 -18.10 7.51
N ARG A 194 -20.45 -17.84 7.76
CA ARG A 194 -21.31 -18.71 8.58
C ARG A 194 -22.55 -19.20 7.86
N ILE A 195 -23.41 -18.29 7.39
CA ILE A 195 -24.74 -18.65 6.88
C ILE A 195 -24.63 -19.44 5.56
N ILE A 196 -23.96 -18.88 4.55
CA ILE A 196 -23.81 -19.53 3.23
C ILE A 196 -23.01 -20.84 3.34
N PRO A 197 -21.85 -20.89 4.04
CA PRO A 197 -21.09 -22.13 4.19
C PRO A 197 -21.90 -23.23 4.88
N LYS A 198 -22.61 -22.92 5.98
CA LYS A 198 -23.45 -23.87 6.71
C LYS A 198 -24.59 -24.42 5.85
N GLN A 199 -25.25 -23.59 5.06
CA GLN A 199 -26.30 -24.02 4.13
C GLN A 199 -25.78 -24.99 3.06
N ARG A 200 -24.50 -24.86 2.70
CA ARG A 200 -23.83 -25.71 1.70
C ARG A 200 -23.09 -26.91 2.30
N GLY A 201 -23.14 -27.08 3.62
CA GLY A 201 -22.42 -28.16 4.31
C GLY A 201 -20.90 -27.98 4.32
N ILE A 202 -20.42 -26.74 4.16
CA ILE A 202 -18.99 -26.41 4.20
C ILE A 202 -18.58 -26.18 5.65
N ASP A 203 -17.58 -26.92 6.13
CA ASP A 203 -16.96 -26.71 7.44
C ASP A 203 -15.92 -25.60 7.35
N ILE A 204 -16.26 -24.41 7.87
CA ILE A 204 -15.38 -23.24 7.85
C ILE A 204 -14.03 -23.48 8.54
N ARG A 205 -14.00 -24.33 9.58
CA ARG A 205 -12.76 -24.68 10.28
C ARG A 205 -11.83 -25.45 9.37
N GLN A 206 -12.39 -26.41 8.63
CA GLN A 206 -11.61 -27.21 7.69
C GLN A 206 -11.07 -26.32 6.56
N VAL A 207 -11.86 -25.36 6.08
CA VAL A 207 -11.40 -24.38 5.08
C VAL A 207 -10.24 -23.53 5.61
N LEU A 208 -10.27 -23.06 6.86
CA LEU A 208 -9.14 -22.34 7.48
C LEU A 208 -7.87 -23.21 7.54
N LEU A 209 -8.00 -24.44 8.01
CA LEU A 209 -6.90 -25.40 8.09
C LEU A 209 -6.30 -25.67 6.70
N ASP A 210 -7.15 -25.88 5.70
CA ASP A 210 -6.73 -26.14 4.34
C ASP A 210 -6.08 -24.90 3.73
N PHE A 211 -6.63 -23.70 3.91
CA PHE A 211 -6.07 -22.46 3.39
C PHE A 211 -4.68 -22.16 3.98
N HIS A 212 -4.49 -22.31 5.30
CA HIS A 212 -3.16 -22.20 5.91
C HIS A 212 -2.21 -23.27 5.36
N LYS A 213 -2.68 -24.52 5.31
CA LYS A 213 -1.88 -25.65 4.82
C LYS A 213 -1.48 -25.50 3.35
N THR A 214 -2.31 -24.92 2.48
CA THR A 214 -2.01 -24.79 1.05
C THR A 214 -1.31 -23.50 0.70
N GLU A 215 -1.61 -22.38 1.36
CA GLU A 215 -1.13 -21.05 0.95
C GLU A 215 0.01 -20.49 1.80
N TYR A 216 0.09 -20.81 3.09
CA TYR A 216 1.10 -20.24 4.01
C TYR A 216 2.43 -21.01 3.90
N SER A 217 3.27 -20.64 2.95
CA SER A 217 4.58 -21.26 2.68
C SER A 217 5.71 -20.28 2.95
N SER A 218 6.81 -20.73 3.58
CA SER A 218 7.96 -19.87 3.87
C SER A 218 8.55 -19.18 2.64
N ASN A 219 8.52 -19.80 1.46
CA ASN A 219 9.02 -19.20 0.22
C ASN A 219 8.15 -18.05 -0.33
N ARG A 220 6.99 -17.79 0.29
CA ARG A 220 6.13 -16.62 0.06
C ARG A 220 6.14 -15.67 1.27
N MET A 221 7.03 -15.88 2.24
CA MET A 221 7.11 -15.09 3.46
C MET A 221 8.34 -14.20 3.47
N SER A 222 8.14 -12.98 3.96
CA SER A 222 9.21 -12.01 4.18
C SER A 222 9.12 -11.47 5.61
N LEU A 223 10.21 -11.54 6.36
CA LEU A 223 10.28 -11.18 7.78
C LEU A 223 11.22 -9.98 7.99
N ALA A 224 10.75 -8.91 8.64
CA ALA A 224 11.60 -7.83 9.10
C ALA A 224 11.69 -7.84 10.63
N VAL A 225 12.90 -7.74 11.20
CA VAL A 225 13.13 -7.74 12.65
C VAL A 225 14.02 -6.57 13.05
N LEU A 226 13.54 -5.75 13.96
CA LEU A 226 14.24 -4.62 14.55
C LEU A 226 14.51 -4.86 16.03
N GLY A 227 15.77 -4.78 16.43
CA GLY A 227 16.19 -4.95 17.83
C GLY A 227 17.43 -4.13 18.20
N ASN A 228 17.74 -4.10 19.49
CA ASN A 228 18.94 -3.48 20.03
C ASN A 228 20.14 -4.45 20.09
N GLN A 229 19.87 -5.74 19.82
CA GLN A 229 20.86 -6.78 19.67
C GLN A 229 21.72 -6.53 18.41
N SER A 230 22.92 -7.11 18.39
CA SER A 230 23.76 -7.16 17.20
C SER A 230 23.08 -7.95 16.06
N LEU A 231 23.52 -7.71 14.82
CA LEU A 231 22.99 -8.45 13.65
C LEU A 231 23.16 -9.97 13.79
N ASP A 232 24.26 -10.44 14.40
CA ASP A 232 24.53 -11.86 14.61
C ASP A 232 23.61 -12.50 15.66
N GLU A 233 23.28 -11.74 16.72
CA GLU A 233 22.29 -12.15 17.72
C GLU A 233 20.88 -12.20 17.11
N LEU A 234 20.48 -11.18 16.36
CA LEU A 234 19.19 -11.16 15.65
C LEU A 234 19.06 -12.33 14.66
N GLN A 235 20.13 -12.61 13.91
CA GLN A 235 20.20 -13.76 13.00
C GLN A 235 19.97 -15.08 13.75
N SER A 236 20.63 -15.26 14.89
CA SER A 236 20.48 -16.46 15.73
C SER A 236 19.05 -16.62 16.26
N LEU A 237 18.42 -15.51 16.67
CA LEU A 237 17.02 -15.49 17.12
C LEU A 237 16.06 -15.88 16.00
N VAL A 238 16.22 -15.30 14.80
CA VAL A 238 15.36 -15.61 13.65
C VAL A 238 15.48 -17.07 13.25
N ILE A 239 16.70 -17.60 13.15
CA ILE A 239 16.92 -19.01 12.81
C ILE A 239 16.25 -19.92 13.85
N LYS A 240 16.41 -19.61 15.13
CA LYS A 240 15.79 -20.39 16.21
C LYS A 240 14.27 -20.45 16.07
N SER A 241 13.62 -19.32 15.78
CA SER A 241 12.16 -19.21 15.77
C SER A 241 11.52 -19.65 14.44
N PHE A 242 12.13 -19.37 13.29
CA PHE A 242 11.47 -19.51 11.97
C PHE A 242 11.95 -20.68 11.11
N LYS A 243 12.98 -21.43 11.53
CA LYS A 243 13.49 -22.59 10.75
C LYS A 243 12.45 -23.69 10.52
N GLU A 244 11.43 -23.78 11.39
CA GLU A 244 10.39 -24.82 11.32
C GLU A 244 9.22 -24.43 10.40
N VAL A 245 9.18 -23.19 9.90
CA VAL A 245 8.17 -22.78 8.93
C VAL A 245 8.38 -23.55 7.63
N GLN A 246 7.35 -24.27 7.20
CA GLN A 246 7.44 -25.19 6.09
C GLN A 246 7.54 -24.45 4.74
N ASN A 247 8.53 -24.85 3.93
CA ASN A 247 8.57 -24.50 2.51
C ASN A 247 7.77 -25.50 1.68
N LYS A 248 6.64 -25.05 1.12
CA LYS A 248 5.75 -25.82 0.24
C LYS A 248 6.08 -25.60 -1.24
N LYS A 249 7.11 -24.82 -1.55
CA LYS A 249 7.62 -24.52 -2.91
C LYS A 249 6.54 -23.97 -3.83
N LEU A 250 5.73 -23.05 -3.30
CA LEU A 250 4.61 -22.49 -4.03
C LEU A 250 5.09 -21.45 -5.04
N LYS A 251 4.49 -21.41 -6.22
CA LYS A 251 4.74 -20.31 -7.17
C LYS A 251 4.21 -18.99 -6.60
N LYS A 252 4.85 -17.85 -6.87
CA LYS A 252 4.28 -16.54 -6.52
C LYS A 252 2.90 -16.37 -7.19
N PRO A 253 1.84 -15.96 -6.46
CA PRO A 253 0.53 -15.71 -7.06
C PRO A 253 0.61 -14.66 -8.17
N LYS A 254 -0.14 -14.87 -9.24
CA LYS A 254 -0.32 -13.91 -10.35
C LYS A 254 -1.76 -13.96 -10.85
N TYR A 255 -2.28 -12.81 -11.21
CA TYR A 255 -3.64 -12.55 -11.67
C TYR A 255 -3.57 -11.82 -13.03
N PRO A 256 -3.15 -12.50 -14.11
CA PRO A 256 -2.84 -11.86 -15.39
C PRO A 256 -4.08 -11.45 -16.20
N SER A 257 -5.26 -11.91 -15.80
CA SER A 257 -6.52 -11.56 -16.43
C SER A 257 -6.89 -10.11 -16.16
N ASP A 258 -7.51 -9.45 -17.13
CA ASP A 258 -8.00 -8.09 -17.00
C ASP A 258 -9.22 -8.03 -16.06
N PRO A 259 -9.20 -7.23 -14.98
CA PRO A 259 -10.38 -7.07 -14.12
C PRO A 259 -11.57 -6.42 -14.84
N TYR A 260 -11.31 -5.63 -15.90
CA TYR A 260 -12.31 -4.93 -16.71
C TYR A 260 -12.38 -5.52 -18.12
N ASP A 261 -13.20 -6.55 -18.29
CA ASP A 261 -13.55 -7.02 -19.63
C ASP A 261 -14.16 -5.89 -20.49
N GLU A 262 -14.27 -6.11 -21.79
CA GLU A 262 -14.83 -5.11 -22.72
C GLU A 262 -16.22 -4.59 -22.34
N SER A 263 -17.02 -5.40 -21.63
CA SER A 263 -18.36 -5.01 -21.15
C SER A 263 -18.31 -4.08 -19.94
N LYS A 264 -17.20 -4.05 -19.19
CA LYS A 264 -17.02 -3.17 -18.03
C LYS A 264 -16.43 -1.80 -18.39
N ARG A 265 -15.91 -1.65 -19.61
CA ARG A 265 -15.30 -0.42 -20.12
C ARG A 265 -16.34 0.52 -20.74
N LYS A 266 -16.00 1.80 -20.86
CA LYS A 266 -16.88 2.86 -21.39
C LYS A 266 -18.18 2.99 -20.58
N THR A 267 -18.12 2.66 -19.30
CA THR A 267 -19.26 2.74 -18.39
C THR A 267 -19.13 3.95 -17.46
N ILE A 268 -20.28 4.46 -17.02
CA ILE A 268 -20.40 5.38 -15.91
C ILE A 268 -21.27 4.75 -14.83
N CYS A 269 -20.80 4.80 -13.59
CA CYS A 269 -21.50 4.35 -12.40
C CYS A 269 -21.86 5.57 -11.54
N TYR A 270 -23.13 5.93 -11.49
CA TYR A 270 -23.64 6.93 -10.56
C TYR A 270 -23.92 6.25 -9.24
N HIS A 271 -23.32 6.70 -8.14
CA HIS A 271 -23.57 6.08 -6.84
C HIS A 271 -23.79 7.10 -5.73
N VAL A 272 -24.54 6.66 -4.72
CA VAL A 272 -25.00 7.49 -3.60
C VAL A 272 -24.06 7.28 -2.41
N PRO A 273 -23.31 8.32 -1.99
CA PRO A 273 -22.48 8.27 -0.78
C PRO A 273 -23.33 8.43 0.49
N VAL A 274 -22.75 8.07 1.63
CA VAL A 274 -23.31 8.34 2.96
C VAL A 274 -23.07 9.79 3.34
N ASN A 275 -21.83 10.26 3.18
CA ASN A 275 -21.46 11.66 3.44
C ASN A 275 -21.81 12.56 2.24
N GLU A 276 -21.93 13.86 2.49
CA GLU A 276 -22.11 14.83 1.40
C GLU A 276 -20.79 14.95 0.61
N SER A 277 -20.75 14.35 -0.58
CA SER A 277 -19.58 14.37 -1.46
C SER A 277 -20.00 14.50 -2.92
N ARG A 278 -19.15 15.13 -3.72
CA ARG A 278 -19.28 15.27 -5.17
C ARG A 278 -17.92 14.93 -5.78
N GLN A 279 -17.82 13.78 -6.44
CA GLN A 279 -16.55 13.28 -6.95
C GLN A 279 -16.74 12.65 -8.33
N LEU A 280 -15.80 12.93 -9.23
CA LEU A 280 -15.65 12.25 -10.51
C LEU A 280 -14.35 11.45 -10.45
N THR A 281 -14.46 10.13 -10.55
CA THR A 281 -13.31 9.21 -10.59
C THR A 281 -13.26 8.55 -11.96
N ILE A 282 -12.06 8.49 -12.54
CA ILE A 282 -11.81 7.83 -13.82
C ILE A 282 -10.73 6.79 -13.60
N ASN A 283 -11.06 5.51 -13.86
CA ASN A 283 -10.16 4.38 -13.66
C ASN A 283 -9.81 3.72 -14.99
N TRP A 284 -8.55 3.31 -15.10
CA TRP A 284 -8.04 2.45 -16.17
C TRP A 284 -7.25 1.30 -15.56
N VAL A 285 -7.45 0.09 -16.09
CA VAL A 285 -6.53 -1.03 -15.86
C VAL A 285 -5.28 -0.76 -16.69
N ILE A 286 -4.12 -0.77 -16.05
CA ILE A 286 -2.79 -0.61 -16.66
C ILE A 286 -1.94 -1.87 -16.38
N PRO A 287 -0.84 -2.10 -17.12
CA PRO A 287 0.08 -3.19 -16.85
C PRO A 287 0.70 -3.11 -15.45
N ASP A 288 1.10 -4.26 -14.92
CA ASP A 288 1.90 -4.35 -13.71
C ASP A 288 3.39 -4.14 -14.04
N HIS A 289 3.93 -2.98 -13.67
CA HIS A 289 5.33 -2.60 -13.84
C HIS A 289 6.19 -2.80 -12.58
N ARG A 290 5.77 -3.63 -11.61
CA ARG A 290 6.53 -3.87 -10.37
C ARG A 290 8.01 -4.22 -10.59
N GLU A 291 8.32 -5.04 -11.59
CA GLU A 291 9.70 -5.43 -11.93
C GLU A 291 10.53 -4.27 -12.55
N LEU A 292 9.86 -3.19 -12.97
CA LEU A 292 10.43 -1.97 -13.55
C LEU A 292 10.29 -0.76 -12.59
N TYR A 293 10.23 -1.02 -11.28
CA TYR A 293 10.00 0.00 -10.24
C TYR A 293 10.96 1.21 -10.29
N TYR A 294 12.13 1.05 -10.90
CA TYR A 294 13.15 2.10 -11.05
C TYR A 294 12.93 3.04 -12.24
N CYS A 295 11.93 2.77 -13.09
CA CYS A 295 11.52 3.60 -14.21
C CYS A 295 10.37 4.56 -13.85
N LYS A 296 9.47 4.13 -12.94
CA LYS A 296 8.30 4.89 -12.45
C LYS A 296 7.48 5.65 -13.51
N PRO A 297 7.06 5.00 -14.62
CA PRO A 297 6.28 5.69 -15.66
C PRO A 297 4.93 6.21 -15.14
N GLU A 298 4.30 5.52 -14.19
CA GLU A 298 3.05 5.95 -13.55
C GLU A 298 3.27 7.18 -12.67
N SER A 299 4.34 7.21 -11.87
CA SER A 299 4.65 8.37 -11.02
C SER A 299 4.95 9.61 -11.86
N TYR A 300 5.60 9.46 -13.03
CA TYR A 300 5.79 10.55 -13.99
C TYR A 300 4.45 11.14 -14.45
N LEU A 301 3.49 10.29 -14.80
CA LEU A 301 2.15 10.73 -15.23
C LEU A 301 1.33 11.30 -14.08
N SER A 302 1.37 10.68 -12.91
CA SER A 302 0.75 11.14 -11.67
C SER A 302 1.21 12.56 -11.32
N HIS A 303 2.52 12.80 -11.35
CA HIS A 303 3.10 14.12 -11.09
C HIS A 303 2.54 15.20 -12.03
N LEU A 304 2.43 14.90 -13.34
CA LEU A 304 1.92 15.87 -14.30
C LEU A 304 0.41 16.08 -14.24
N ILE A 305 -0.37 15.00 -14.09
CA ILE A 305 -1.84 15.08 -14.04
C ILE A 305 -2.29 15.70 -12.72
N GLY A 306 -1.62 15.34 -11.61
CA GLY A 306 -1.84 15.86 -10.26
C GLY A 306 -1.26 17.25 -10.00
N HIS A 307 -0.51 17.83 -10.95
CA HIS A 307 0.07 19.16 -10.80
C HIS A 307 -1.00 20.23 -10.53
N GLN A 308 -0.70 21.18 -9.66
CA GLN A 308 -1.67 22.20 -9.21
C GLN A 308 -1.31 23.64 -9.60
N GLY A 309 -0.14 23.85 -10.21
CA GLY A 309 0.31 25.17 -10.66
C GLY A 309 -0.37 25.66 -11.93
N ASP A 310 0.12 26.77 -12.46
CA ASP A 310 -0.40 27.36 -13.70
C ASP A 310 -0.29 26.39 -14.89
N GLY A 311 -1.26 26.45 -15.81
CA GLY A 311 -1.40 25.53 -16.94
C GLY A 311 -1.91 24.12 -16.59
N SER A 312 -2.04 23.78 -15.31
CA SER A 312 -2.49 22.44 -14.90
C SER A 312 -3.98 22.19 -15.10
N LEU A 313 -4.37 20.91 -15.16
CA LEU A 313 -5.76 20.49 -15.24
C LEU A 313 -6.59 21.02 -14.05
N LEU A 314 -6.08 20.87 -12.82
CA LEU A 314 -6.79 21.34 -11.63
C LEU A 314 -6.94 22.87 -11.63
N SER A 315 -5.86 23.60 -11.94
CA SER A 315 -5.88 25.06 -12.01
C SER A 315 -6.94 25.55 -13.01
N TYR A 316 -6.94 24.98 -14.22
CA TYR A 316 -7.94 25.28 -15.24
C TYR A 316 -9.37 25.00 -14.76
N LEU A 317 -9.64 23.83 -14.18
CA LEU A 317 -10.98 23.48 -13.67
C LEU A 317 -11.42 24.40 -12.52
N LYS A 318 -10.49 24.84 -11.66
CA LYS A 318 -10.74 25.83 -10.60
C LYS A 318 -11.12 27.19 -11.19
N THR A 319 -10.45 27.67 -12.24
CA THR A 319 -10.81 28.94 -12.89
C THR A 319 -12.22 28.94 -13.48
N LEU A 320 -12.74 27.76 -13.83
CA LEU A 320 -14.11 27.57 -14.31
C LEU A 320 -15.11 27.33 -13.17
N GLY A 321 -14.67 27.25 -11.92
CA GLY A 321 -15.52 26.94 -10.77
C GLY A 321 -16.02 25.50 -10.73
N LEU A 322 -15.36 24.56 -11.42
CA LEU A 322 -15.83 23.17 -11.59
C LEU A 322 -15.23 22.17 -10.60
N ALA A 323 -14.01 22.41 -10.10
CA ALA A 323 -13.31 21.47 -9.23
C ALA A 323 -12.64 22.16 -8.04
N ILE A 324 -12.38 21.39 -6.98
CA ILE A 324 -11.75 21.82 -5.73
C ILE A 324 -10.38 21.15 -5.56
N GLU A 325 -10.32 19.84 -5.77
CA GLU A 325 -9.11 19.03 -5.60
C GLU A 325 -9.02 17.99 -6.72
N LEU A 326 -7.79 17.58 -7.03
CA LEU A 326 -7.51 16.52 -7.98
C LEU A 326 -6.33 15.70 -7.47
N ILE A 327 -6.52 14.38 -7.47
CA ILE A 327 -5.49 13.39 -7.18
C ILE A 327 -5.41 12.47 -8.40
N ALA A 328 -4.20 12.09 -8.80
CA ALA A 328 -3.99 11.15 -9.88
C ALA A 328 -2.82 10.23 -9.55
N GLY A 329 -2.90 8.96 -9.93
CA GLY A 329 -1.81 8.01 -9.74
C GLY A 329 -2.27 6.57 -9.74
N GLU A 330 -1.35 5.70 -9.33
CA GLU A 330 -1.63 4.29 -9.11
C GLU A 330 -2.63 4.14 -7.96
N SER A 331 -3.58 3.23 -8.12
CA SER A 331 -4.52 2.84 -7.06
C SER A 331 -4.34 1.36 -6.71
N ASN A 332 -5.41 0.57 -6.61
CA ASN A 332 -5.30 -0.83 -6.22
C ASN A 332 -4.36 -1.60 -7.19
N SER A 333 -3.53 -2.50 -6.68
CA SER A 333 -2.64 -3.32 -7.52
C SER A 333 -2.53 -4.74 -7.00
N ALA A 334 -2.27 -5.66 -7.91
CA ALA A 334 -1.94 -7.05 -7.59
C ALA A 334 -1.00 -7.61 -8.66
N PRO A 335 -0.25 -8.70 -8.40
CA PRO A 335 0.68 -9.21 -9.40
C PRO A 335 -0.08 -9.60 -10.68
N GLY A 336 0.20 -8.92 -11.79
CA GLY A 336 -0.47 -9.13 -13.07
C GLY A 336 -1.38 -8.01 -13.57
N PHE A 337 -1.84 -7.09 -12.72
CA PHE A 337 -2.57 -5.89 -13.14
C PHE A 337 -2.40 -4.74 -12.13
N ASN A 338 -2.54 -3.51 -12.62
CA ASN A 338 -2.55 -2.32 -11.79
C ASN A 338 -3.66 -1.37 -12.27
N PHE A 339 -4.02 -0.37 -11.46
CA PHE A 339 -4.98 0.65 -11.82
C PHE A 339 -4.32 2.03 -11.81
N PHE A 340 -4.66 2.85 -12.81
CA PHE A 340 -4.40 4.29 -12.77
C PHE A 340 -5.73 5.01 -12.61
N SER A 341 -5.78 5.95 -11.67
CA SER A 341 -6.98 6.68 -11.31
C SER A 341 -6.75 8.19 -11.40
N ILE A 342 -7.80 8.92 -11.78
CA ILE A 342 -7.91 10.38 -11.61
C ILE A 342 -9.17 10.65 -10.81
N ASP A 343 -9.00 11.20 -9.62
CA ASP A 343 -10.05 11.55 -8.67
C ASP A 343 -10.18 13.06 -8.59
N ILE A 344 -11.36 13.59 -8.93
CA ILE A 344 -11.63 15.03 -8.95
C ILE A 344 -12.78 15.33 -7.99
N GLN A 345 -12.52 16.14 -6.97
CA GLN A 345 -13.56 16.68 -6.12
C GLN A 345 -14.25 17.84 -6.85
N LEU A 346 -15.57 17.73 -7.03
CA LEU A 346 -16.37 18.65 -7.83
C LEU A 346 -17.08 19.70 -6.98
N THR A 347 -17.31 20.87 -7.55
CA THR A 347 -18.31 21.82 -7.04
C THR A 347 -19.72 21.37 -7.45
N ILE A 348 -20.74 22.10 -6.99
CA ILE A 348 -22.13 21.91 -7.48
C ILE A 348 -22.20 22.12 -8.99
N GLU A 349 -21.55 23.18 -9.50
CA GLU A 349 -21.50 23.43 -10.94
C GLU A 349 -20.72 22.32 -11.67
N GLY A 350 -19.58 21.90 -11.10
CA GLY A 350 -18.78 20.77 -11.57
C GLY A 350 -19.58 19.49 -11.75
N LEU A 351 -20.43 19.16 -10.77
CA LEU A 351 -21.33 18.01 -10.84
C LEU A 351 -22.31 18.13 -12.00
N SER A 352 -22.97 19.28 -12.15
CA SER A 352 -23.91 19.50 -13.27
C SER A 352 -23.23 19.49 -14.65
N GLN A 353 -21.94 19.83 -14.70
CA GLN A 353 -21.12 19.85 -15.92
C GLN A 353 -20.06 18.74 -15.95
N TRP A 354 -20.29 17.60 -15.30
CA TRP A 354 -19.27 16.54 -15.17
C TRP A 354 -18.70 16.06 -16.52
N LYS A 355 -19.51 16.08 -17.59
CA LYS A 355 -19.05 15.77 -18.96
C LYS A 355 -17.98 16.74 -19.46
N ARG A 356 -18.11 18.02 -19.13
CA ARG A 356 -17.12 19.06 -19.47
C ARG A 356 -15.84 18.87 -18.67
N VAL A 357 -15.96 18.47 -17.40
CA VAL A 357 -14.80 18.12 -16.55
C VAL A 357 -14.05 16.93 -17.16
N LEU A 358 -14.76 15.84 -17.45
CA LEU A 358 -14.19 14.64 -18.09
C LEU A 358 -13.58 14.94 -19.46
N HIS A 359 -14.24 15.78 -20.27
CA HIS A 359 -13.67 16.22 -21.55
C HIS A 359 -12.36 17.00 -21.35
N SER A 360 -12.28 17.86 -20.33
CA SER A 360 -11.06 18.61 -20.00
C SER A 360 -9.91 17.70 -19.56
N VAL A 361 -10.21 16.58 -18.89
CA VAL A 361 -9.21 15.52 -18.60
C VAL A 361 -8.60 14.99 -19.89
N TYR A 362 -9.44 14.63 -20.87
CA TYR A 362 -8.95 14.12 -22.15
C TYR A 362 -8.22 15.17 -22.98
N GLN A 363 -8.60 16.45 -22.89
CA GLN A 363 -7.83 17.55 -23.50
C GLN A 363 -6.43 17.67 -22.87
N TYR A 364 -6.32 17.48 -21.55
CA TYR A 364 -5.02 17.45 -20.86
C TYR A 364 -4.18 16.26 -21.30
N LEU A 365 -4.76 15.06 -21.34
CA LEU A 365 -4.06 13.87 -21.83
C LEU A 365 -3.64 14.00 -23.30
N ALA A 366 -4.45 14.63 -24.15
CA ALA A 366 -4.10 14.94 -25.54
C ALA A 366 -2.93 15.94 -25.63
N MET A 367 -2.90 16.94 -24.75
CA MET A 367 -1.75 17.85 -24.62
C MET A 367 -0.48 17.08 -24.24
N LEU A 368 -0.54 16.20 -23.23
CA LEU A 368 0.62 15.40 -22.82
C LEU A 368 1.16 14.53 -23.97
N ARG A 369 0.26 13.92 -24.77
CA ARG A 369 0.65 13.14 -25.96
C ARG A 369 1.35 13.99 -27.02
N LYS A 370 0.87 15.21 -27.26
CA LYS A 370 1.47 16.11 -28.25
C LYS A 370 2.83 16.65 -27.81
N GLU A 371 2.93 17.09 -26.56
CA GLU A 371 4.17 17.67 -26.04
C GLU A 371 5.28 16.62 -25.93
N GLY A 372 4.91 15.37 -25.68
CA GLY A 372 5.85 14.27 -25.45
C GLY A 372 6.56 14.38 -24.10
N GLN A 373 7.30 13.33 -23.76
CA GLN A 373 7.91 13.16 -22.45
C GLN A 373 9.21 13.96 -22.36
N LYS A 374 9.40 14.64 -21.23
CA LYS A 374 10.55 15.49 -20.99
C LYS A 374 11.41 14.88 -19.91
N GLU A 375 12.66 14.62 -20.24
CA GLU A 375 13.62 14.02 -19.30
C GLU A 375 13.88 14.92 -18.08
N TRP A 376 13.79 16.25 -18.23
CA TRP A 376 13.97 17.16 -17.10
C TRP A 376 12.90 16.97 -16.01
N ILE A 377 11.66 16.61 -16.38
CA ILE A 377 10.57 16.32 -15.41
C ILE A 377 10.88 15.01 -14.67
N PHE A 378 11.41 14.01 -15.37
CA PHE A 378 11.86 12.77 -14.73
C PHE A 378 13.01 13.04 -13.75
N ASN A 379 13.99 13.86 -14.14
CA ASN A 379 15.10 14.24 -13.27
C ASN A 379 14.63 15.06 -12.07
N GLU A 380 13.59 15.88 -12.23
CA GLU A 380 12.97 16.61 -11.14
C GLU A 380 12.37 15.65 -10.10
N GLY A 381 11.54 14.70 -10.54
CA GLY A 381 10.97 13.66 -9.67
C GLY A 381 12.05 12.79 -9.02
N LYS A 382 13.12 12.46 -9.75
CA LYS A 382 14.28 11.74 -9.23
C LYS A 382 14.94 12.51 -8.08
N ASN A 383 15.18 13.80 -8.23
CA ASN A 383 15.80 14.62 -7.20
C ASN A 383 14.92 14.72 -5.95
N ILE A 384 13.60 14.88 -6.13
CA ILE A 384 12.62 14.88 -5.03
C ILE A 384 12.67 13.54 -4.29
N ASN A 385 12.57 12.42 -4.99
CA ASN A 385 12.61 11.09 -4.35
C ASN A 385 13.94 10.81 -3.65
N GLN A 386 15.06 11.26 -4.22
CA GLN A 386 16.37 11.13 -3.60
C GLN A 386 16.47 11.94 -2.31
N MET A 387 15.95 13.17 -2.31
CA MET A 387 15.88 14.03 -1.13
C MET A 387 14.98 13.40 -0.06
N GLU A 388 13.78 12.94 -0.45
CA GLU A 388 12.89 12.22 0.44
C GLU A 388 13.59 11.02 1.07
N PHE A 389 14.30 10.19 0.29
CA PHE A 389 15.05 9.06 0.81
C PHE A 389 16.21 9.45 1.75
N GLN A 390 16.92 10.52 1.41
CA GLN A 390 18.08 10.96 2.17
C GLN A 390 17.71 11.52 3.55
N PHE A 391 16.58 12.22 3.66
CA PHE A 391 16.18 12.95 4.86
C PHE A 391 14.92 12.37 5.53
N GLN A 392 14.71 11.06 5.41
CA GLN A 392 13.57 10.39 6.05
C GLN A 392 13.63 10.46 7.56
N ASP A 393 12.52 10.88 8.15
CA ASP A 393 12.29 10.67 9.57
C ASP A 393 12.14 9.18 9.88
N LYS A 394 12.76 8.76 10.98
CA LYS A 394 12.57 7.42 11.53
C LYS A 394 11.22 7.39 12.25
N GLY A 395 10.22 6.77 11.60
CA GLY A 395 8.90 6.53 12.16
C GLY A 395 8.89 5.50 13.30
N GLN A 396 7.70 5.06 13.71
CA GLN A 396 7.59 4.07 14.79
C GLN A 396 8.13 2.70 14.34
N PRO A 397 8.90 1.98 15.19
CA PRO A 397 9.47 0.66 14.93
C PRO A 397 8.52 -0.32 14.21
N ARG A 398 7.28 -0.45 14.71
CA ARG A 398 6.27 -1.36 14.17
C ARG A 398 5.89 -1.07 12.71
N TYR A 399 5.71 0.20 12.35
CA TYR A 399 5.40 0.59 10.97
C TYR A 399 6.61 0.42 10.05
N ILE A 400 7.83 0.66 10.55
CA ILE A 400 9.05 0.43 9.80
C ILE A 400 9.15 -1.06 9.41
N VAL A 401 9.06 -1.98 10.37
CA VAL A 401 9.17 -3.42 10.06
C VAL A 401 8.01 -3.92 9.20
N SER A 402 6.78 -3.46 9.43
CA SER A 402 5.61 -3.85 8.62
C SER A 402 5.78 -3.45 7.15
N ASN A 403 6.20 -2.20 6.90
CA ASN A 403 6.49 -1.72 5.55
C ASN A 403 7.64 -2.49 4.89
N LEU A 404 8.72 -2.76 5.63
CA LEU A 404 9.88 -3.47 5.07
C LEU A 404 9.61 -4.94 4.78
N ALA A 405 8.81 -5.60 5.62
CA ALA A 405 8.34 -6.95 5.35
C ALA A 405 7.57 -7.02 4.02
N GLY A 406 6.63 -6.10 3.79
CA GLY A 406 5.88 -6.02 2.53
C GLY A 406 6.75 -5.64 1.32
N ARG A 407 7.71 -4.71 1.49
CA ARG A 407 8.60 -4.27 0.40
C ARG A 407 9.50 -5.37 -0.14
N MET A 408 9.92 -6.35 0.66
CA MET A 408 10.74 -7.47 0.18
C MET A 408 10.03 -8.35 -0.86
N ARG A 409 8.70 -8.25 -0.98
CA ARG A 409 7.94 -8.89 -2.05
C ARG A 409 8.18 -8.20 -3.40
N ASP A 410 8.24 -6.88 -3.40
CA ASP A 410 8.21 -6.02 -4.59
C ASP A 410 9.61 -5.52 -5.00
N TYR A 411 10.58 -5.56 -4.09
CA TYR A 411 11.95 -5.07 -4.31
C TYR A 411 12.98 -6.13 -3.94
N PRO A 412 14.15 -6.17 -4.62
CA PRO A 412 15.28 -6.97 -4.19
C PRO A 412 15.70 -6.64 -2.76
N LEU A 413 16.20 -7.62 -2.00
CA LEU A 413 16.65 -7.43 -0.61
C LEU A 413 17.63 -6.25 -0.46
N SER A 414 18.59 -6.11 -1.38
CA SER A 414 19.58 -5.02 -1.38
C SER A 414 18.97 -3.62 -1.52
N GLU A 415 17.75 -3.52 -2.05
CA GLU A 415 17.06 -2.27 -2.35
C GLU A 415 15.72 -2.14 -1.61
N CYS A 416 15.43 -2.98 -0.61
CA CYS A 416 14.16 -2.93 0.12
C CYS A 416 13.90 -1.58 0.83
N LEU A 417 14.96 -0.84 1.20
CA LEU A 417 14.87 0.50 1.76
C LEU A 417 14.66 1.55 0.67
N SER A 418 15.46 1.50 -0.39
CA SER A 418 15.57 2.57 -1.40
C SER A 418 14.60 2.42 -2.56
N GLY A 419 14.16 1.19 -2.88
CA GLY A 419 13.33 0.83 -4.03
C GLY A 419 12.14 1.76 -4.31
N PRO A 420 11.33 2.13 -3.30
CA PRO A 420 10.23 3.09 -3.48
C PRO A 420 10.67 4.46 -4.01
N TYR A 421 11.93 4.85 -3.81
CA TYR A 421 12.51 6.13 -4.18
C TYR A 421 13.41 6.04 -5.43
N GLU A 422 13.71 4.84 -5.91
CA GLU A 422 14.61 4.65 -7.05
C GLU A 422 13.99 5.20 -8.33
N MET A 423 14.71 6.12 -8.98
CA MET A 423 14.45 6.59 -10.34
C MET A 423 15.77 6.60 -11.09
N ARG A 424 16.02 5.55 -11.86
CA ARG A 424 17.31 5.31 -12.51
C ARG A 424 17.27 5.54 -14.02
N GLU A 425 16.21 5.06 -14.66
CA GLU A 425 16.12 5.01 -16.12
C GLU A 425 14.87 5.74 -16.61
N PHE A 426 15.08 6.78 -17.41
CA PHE A 426 13.99 7.48 -18.07
C PHE A 426 13.50 6.64 -19.26
N ARG A 427 12.29 6.09 -19.15
CA ARG A 427 11.65 5.23 -20.17
C ARG A 427 10.45 5.91 -20.82
N PRO A 428 10.67 6.83 -21.77
CA PRO A 428 9.59 7.52 -22.47
C PRO A 428 8.70 6.56 -23.27
N ASP A 429 9.20 5.40 -23.68
CA ASP A 429 8.43 4.34 -24.31
C ASP A 429 7.34 3.78 -23.39
N LEU A 430 7.65 3.47 -22.12
CA LEU A 430 6.66 2.99 -21.14
C LEU A 430 5.64 4.07 -20.79
N ILE A 431 6.07 5.33 -20.67
CA ILE A 431 5.17 6.46 -20.42
C ILE A 431 4.22 6.66 -21.62
N ASN A 432 4.73 6.52 -22.85
CA ASN A 432 3.94 6.59 -24.07
C ASN A 432 2.97 5.41 -24.18
N GLU A 433 3.39 4.19 -23.83
CA GLU A 433 2.53 3.01 -23.77
C GLU A 433 1.34 3.27 -22.84
N LEU A 434 1.60 3.71 -21.60
CA LEU A 434 0.52 4.07 -20.66
C LEU A 434 -0.43 5.11 -21.25
N LEU A 435 0.08 6.22 -21.80
CA LEU A 435 -0.74 7.30 -22.35
C LEU A 435 -1.54 6.91 -23.60
N ASN A 436 -0.93 6.17 -24.53
CA ASN A 436 -1.49 5.91 -25.86
C ASN A 436 -2.33 4.64 -25.90
N GLU A 437 -1.99 3.65 -25.07
CA GLU A 437 -2.66 2.35 -25.11
C GLU A 437 -3.62 2.15 -23.95
N TYR A 438 -3.39 2.76 -22.78
CA TYR A 438 -4.17 2.48 -21.57
C TYR A 438 -5.05 3.64 -21.13
N LEU A 439 -4.52 4.85 -20.99
CA LEU A 439 -5.24 6.05 -20.52
C LEU A 439 -6.08 6.69 -21.65
N ILE A 440 -6.90 5.88 -22.32
CA ILE A 440 -7.72 6.26 -23.48
C ILE A 440 -9.22 6.15 -23.19
N PRO A 441 -10.08 6.91 -23.91
CA PRO A 441 -11.53 6.88 -23.70
C PRO A 441 -12.17 5.51 -23.84
N SER A 442 -11.69 4.67 -24.76
CA SER A 442 -12.24 3.34 -25.00
C SER A 442 -11.98 2.34 -23.85
N LYS A 443 -10.99 2.62 -23.00
CA LYS A 443 -10.61 1.79 -21.84
C LYS A 443 -11.09 2.34 -20.50
N MET A 444 -11.65 3.54 -20.48
CA MET A 444 -12.03 4.23 -19.25
C MET A 444 -13.20 3.56 -18.54
N ARG A 445 -13.25 3.79 -17.23
CA ARG A 445 -14.40 3.50 -16.40
C ARG A 445 -14.63 4.68 -15.46
N VAL A 446 -15.86 5.18 -15.39
CA VAL A 446 -16.17 6.43 -14.69
C VAL A 446 -17.07 6.15 -13.49
N PHE A 447 -16.76 6.73 -12.34
CA PHE A 447 -17.64 6.76 -11.17
C PHE A 447 -17.99 8.21 -10.86
N LEU A 448 -19.28 8.47 -10.65
CA LEU A 448 -19.78 9.79 -10.27
C LEU A 448 -20.53 9.67 -8.95
N THR A 449 -19.96 10.29 -7.91
CA THR A 449 -20.45 10.24 -6.54
C THR A 449 -21.29 11.48 -6.25
N SER A 450 -22.56 11.31 -5.86
CA SER A 450 -23.39 12.40 -5.31
C SER A 450 -24.66 11.87 -4.66
N LYS A 451 -25.14 12.54 -3.61
CA LYS A 451 -26.47 12.26 -3.03
C LYS A 451 -27.62 12.55 -3.98
N GLU A 452 -27.41 13.42 -4.97
CA GLU A 452 -28.41 13.79 -5.98
C GLU A 452 -28.85 12.59 -6.84
N PHE A 453 -28.03 11.52 -6.89
CA PHE A 453 -28.35 10.32 -7.67
C PHE A 453 -29.32 9.35 -6.99
N LEU A 454 -29.78 9.65 -5.77
CA LEU A 454 -30.72 8.79 -5.05
C LEU A 454 -32.01 8.51 -5.86
N SER A 455 -32.49 9.50 -6.61
CA SER A 455 -33.73 9.37 -7.41
C SER A 455 -33.56 8.53 -8.68
N ILE A 456 -32.33 8.34 -9.17
CA ILE A 456 -32.03 7.57 -10.39
C ILE A 456 -31.41 6.20 -10.09
N ALA A 457 -31.01 5.93 -8.85
CA ALA A 457 -30.40 4.65 -8.47
C ALA A 457 -31.38 3.50 -8.67
N THR A 458 -30.98 2.50 -9.45
CA THR A 458 -31.80 1.33 -9.80
C THR A 458 -31.28 0.03 -9.19
N GLU A 459 -30.04 0.05 -8.69
CA GLU A 459 -29.32 -1.12 -8.22
C GLU A 459 -28.79 -0.89 -6.81
N LYS A 460 -28.51 -1.99 -6.10
CA LYS A 460 -27.95 -2.00 -4.76
C LYS A 460 -26.81 -3.01 -4.70
N GLU A 461 -25.61 -2.55 -4.36
CA GLU A 461 -24.44 -3.39 -4.14
C GLU A 461 -24.72 -4.38 -2.99
N LYS A 462 -24.32 -5.65 -3.16
CA LYS A 462 -24.76 -6.76 -2.32
C LYS A 462 -24.35 -6.61 -0.86
N TRP A 463 -23.10 -6.23 -0.61
CA TRP A 463 -22.53 -6.27 0.73
C TRP A 463 -22.87 -4.98 1.47
N TYR A 464 -22.32 -3.85 1.03
CA TYR A 464 -22.48 -2.57 1.73
C TYR A 464 -23.82 -1.89 1.44
N GLY A 465 -24.60 -2.38 0.48
CA GLY A 465 -25.88 -1.79 0.15
C GLY A 465 -25.76 -0.42 -0.53
N THR A 466 -24.65 -0.17 -1.22
CA THR A 466 -24.43 1.05 -2.00
C THR A 466 -25.46 1.15 -3.12
N LEU A 467 -26.26 2.21 -3.11
CA LEU A 467 -27.24 2.48 -4.16
C LEU A 467 -26.51 3.08 -5.36
N TYR A 468 -26.75 2.53 -6.53
CA TYR A 468 -26.11 2.98 -7.76
C TYR A 468 -26.96 2.75 -9.00
N LYS A 469 -26.51 3.30 -10.12
CA LYS A 469 -26.98 2.99 -11.46
C LYS A 469 -25.76 2.95 -12.37
N GLN A 470 -25.61 1.87 -13.14
CA GLN A 470 -24.55 1.76 -14.14
C GLN A 470 -25.13 1.82 -15.56
N GLU A 471 -24.48 2.58 -16.44
CA GLU A 471 -24.84 2.66 -17.86
C GLU A 471 -23.60 2.83 -18.74
N TYR A 472 -23.75 2.58 -20.03
CA TYR A 472 -22.71 2.90 -21.00
C TYR A 472 -22.71 4.40 -21.29
N LEU A 473 -21.52 4.98 -21.38
CA LEU A 473 -21.34 6.34 -21.87
C LEU A 473 -21.82 6.43 -23.33
N PRO A 474 -22.47 7.54 -23.74
CA PRO A 474 -22.90 7.73 -25.13
C PRO A 474 -21.72 7.62 -26.10
N LYS A 475 -21.93 6.91 -27.22
CA LYS A 475 -20.89 6.68 -28.24
C LYS A 475 -20.36 7.98 -28.82
N GLU A 476 -21.24 8.96 -29.04
CA GLU A 476 -20.88 10.29 -29.52
C GLU A 476 -19.94 11.00 -28.54
N PHE A 477 -20.18 10.87 -27.24
CA PHE A 477 -19.38 11.50 -26.20
C PHE A 477 -17.99 10.84 -26.07
N ILE A 478 -17.91 9.51 -26.19
CA ILE A 478 -16.62 8.80 -26.24
C ILE A 478 -15.82 9.29 -27.44
N LYS A 479 -16.43 9.36 -28.63
CA LYS A 479 -15.78 9.86 -29.84
C LYS A 479 -15.32 11.31 -29.69
N GLN A 480 -16.08 12.16 -29.01
CA GLN A 480 -15.65 13.54 -28.68
C GLN A 480 -14.40 13.54 -27.81
N CYS A 481 -14.30 12.66 -26.81
CA CYS A 481 -13.10 12.52 -25.99
C CYS A 481 -11.90 11.99 -26.79
N GLU A 482 -12.12 11.07 -27.74
CA GLU A 482 -11.07 10.51 -28.61
C GLU A 482 -10.52 11.53 -29.61
N THR A 483 -11.38 12.46 -30.06
CA THR A 483 -11.05 13.45 -31.09
C THR A 483 -10.96 14.88 -30.55
N CYS A 484 -10.79 15.03 -29.24
CA CYS A 484 -10.80 16.34 -28.61
C CYS A 484 -9.63 17.20 -29.09
N GLU A 485 -9.91 18.48 -29.36
CA GLU A 485 -8.88 19.46 -29.68
C GLU A 485 -8.10 19.86 -28.43
N ILE A 486 -6.82 20.17 -28.62
CA ILE A 486 -5.95 20.63 -27.54
C ILE A 486 -6.42 22.01 -27.06
N ASN A 487 -6.64 22.10 -25.75
CA ASN A 487 -6.95 23.35 -25.10
C ASN A 487 -5.64 24.12 -24.81
N HIS A 488 -5.45 25.27 -25.45
CA HIS A 488 -4.24 26.10 -25.28
C HIS A 488 -4.05 26.67 -23.86
N LYS A 489 -5.07 26.58 -23.00
CA LYS A 489 -4.95 26.94 -21.58
C LYS A 489 -4.31 25.84 -20.72
N LEU A 490 -4.15 24.64 -21.29
CA LEU A 490 -3.50 23.50 -20.65
C LEU A 490 -2.09 23.35 -21.23
N TYR A 491 -1.08 23.33 -20.38
CA TYR A 491 0.32 23.20 -20.80
C TYR A 491 1.18 22.62 -19.67
N LEU A 492 2.38 22.16 -20.02
CA LEU A 492 3.32 21.57 -19.07
C LEU A 492 3.79 22.58 -18.00
N PRO A 493 4.11 22.13 -16.78
CA PRO A 493 4.73 23.00 -15.78
C PRO A 493 6.08 23.54 -16.28
N ILE A 494 6.49 24.66 -15.69
CA ILE A 494 7.88 25.13 -15.76
C ILE A 494 8.74 24.40 -14.72
N PRO A 495 10.07 24.36 -14.88
CA PRO A 495 10.96 23.78 -13.87
C PRO A 495 10.72 24.37 -12.48
N ASN A 496 10.70 23.51 -11.45
CA ASN A 496 10.40 23.92 -10.09
C ASN A 496 11.62 24.56 -9.41
N GLU A 497 11.57 25.89 -9.23
CA GLU A 497 12.63 26.67 -8.58
C GLU A 497 12.73 26.46 -7.06
N PHE A 498 11.76 25.77 -6.45
CA PHE A 498 11.74 25.52 -4.99
C PHE A 498 12.38 24.21 -4.56
N ILE A 499 12.89 23.39 -5.50
CA ILE A 499 13.58 22.16 -5.13
C ILE A 499 14.92 22.51 -4.49
N PRO A 500 15.13 22.15 -3.20
CA PRO A 500 16.36 22.50 -2.50
C PRO A 500 17.58 21.87 -3.17
N THR A 501 18.65 22.65 -3.25
CA THR A 501 19.96 22.19 -3.77
C THR A 501 21.07 22.30 -2.75
N ASP A 502 20.87 23.09 -1.69
CA ASP A 502 21.79 23.23 -0.57
C ASP A 502 21.21 22.56 0.67
N PHE A 503 21.89 21.50 1.11
CA PHE A 503 21.55 20.71 2.29
C PHE A 503 22.58 20.91 3.42
N GLN A 504 23.40 21.96 3.35
CA GLN A 504 24.39 22.23 4.39
C GLN A 504 23.70 22.65 5.68
N LEU A 505 23.95 21.90 6.76
CA LEU A 505 23.53 22.30 8.09
C LEU A 505 24.30 23.54 8.52
N PHE A 506 23.57 24.60 8.86
CA PHE A 506 24.17 25.80 9.44
C PHE A 506 24.84 25.45 10.77
N SER A 507 26.17 25.47 10.80
CA SER A 507 26.93 25.45 12.06
C SER A 507 27.55 26.83 12.30
N LYS A 508 26.81 27.73 12.95
CA LYS A 508 27.42 28.99 13.43
C LYS A 508 27.94 28.82 14.86
N GLU A 509 29.23 29.08 15.00
CA GLU A 509 30.04 29.36 16.20
C GLU A 509 29.88 28.48 17.45
N LYS A 510 31.01 27.92 17.89
CA LYS A 510 31.20 27.05 19.08
C LYS A 510 30.82 27.67 20.44
N ASN A 511 30.31 28.90 20.50
CA ASN A 511 30.22 29.71 21.72
C ASN A 511 28.82 30.23 22.09
N LEU A 512 27.76 29.90 21.33
CA LEU A 512 26.39 30.17 21.78
C LEU A 512 25.89 29.00 22.63
N ALA A 513 25.36 29.30 23.82
CA ALA A 513 24.62 28.31 24.61
C ALA A 513 23.53 27.72 23.71
N ARG A 514 23.52 26.40 23.54
CA ARG A 514 22.54 25.66 22.73
C ARG A 514 21.42 25.18 23.64
N PRO A 515 20.35 25.95 23.84
CA PRO A 515 19.30 25.53 24.75
C PRO A 515 18.50 24.39 24.07
N GLN A 516 18.35 23.28 24.77
CA GLN A 516 17.49 22.16 24.34
C GLN A 516 15.99 22.51 24.36
N ILE A 517 15.64 23.67 24.93
CA ILE A 517 14.28 24.17 25.06
C ILE A 517 14.22 25.53 24.35
N PRO A 518 13.16 25.85 23.58
CA PRO A 518 13.03 27.16 22.94
C PRO A 518 13.20 28.31 23.94
N ILE A 519 14.21 29.16 23.70
CA ILE A 519 14.46 30.37 24.48
C ILE A 519 13.81 31.57 23.81
N LYS A 520 13.23 32.46 24.60
CA LYS A 520 12.72 33.72 24.09
C LYS A 520 13.90 34.65 23.76
N ILE A 521 14.11 34.92 22.47
CA ILE A 521 15.22 35.78 22.00
C ILE A 521 14.78 37.22 21.73
N LYS A 522 13.47 37.47 21.57
CA LYS A 522 12.94 38.82 21.35
C LYS A 522 11.49 38.92 21.81
N GLU A 523 11.11 40.08 22.33
CA GLU A 523 9.73 40.41 22.69
C GLU A 523 9.48 41.90 22.48
N ASN A 524 8.28 42.22 21.99
CA ASN A 524 7.70 43.56 22.03
C ASN A 524 6.17 43.43 22.18
N GLU A 525 5.44 44.54 22.04
CA GLU A 525 3.98 44.57 22.16
C GLU A 525 3.23 43.75 21.08
N TYR A 526 3.88 43.43 19.96
CA TYR A 526 3.27 42.73 18.82
C TYR A 526 3.63 41.24 18.73
N TYR A 527 4.81 40.84 19.23
CA TYR A 527 5.24 39.45 19.14
C TYR A 527 6.21 39.02 20.25
N ARG A 528 6.29 37.70 20.42
CA ARG A 528 7.33 37.00 21.17
C ARG A 528 7.99 35.99 20.25
N LEU A 529 9.31 36.07 20.12
CA LEU A 529 10.11 35.18 19.29
C LEU A 529 10.89 34.21 20.17
N TYR A 530 10.67 32.93 19.92
CA TYR A 530 11.39 31.83 20.56
C TYR A 530 12.30 31.15 19.55
N TYR A 531 13.47 30.71 19.99
CA TYR A 531 14.48 30.06 19.16
C TYR A 531 15.08 28.86 19.90
N ALA A 532 15.26 27.77 19.18
CA ALA A 532 16.11 26.64 19.55
C ALA A 532 16.77 26.12 18.26
N GLU A 533 18.05 25.79 18.35
CA GLU A 533 18.77 25.09 17.28
C GLU A 533 18.52 23.59 17.41
N ASP A 534 18.24 22.91 16.30
CA ASP A 534 18.11 21.46 16.32
C ASP A 534 19.44 20.79 16.68
N SER A 535 19.41 20.01 17.75
CA SER A 535 20.56 19.24 18.24
C SER A 535 20.35 17.74 18.15
N PHE A 536 19.15 17.31 17.76
CA PHE A 536 18.72 15.92 17.78
C PHE A 536 18.63 15.34 16.37
N TYR A 537 17.82 15.94 15.48
CA TYR A 537 17.53 15.36 14.16
C TYR A 537 18.67 15.61 13.18
N LYS A 538 19.26 16.81 13.19
CA LYS A 538 20.36 17.26 12.33
C LYS A 538 20.04 17.04 10.84
N LEU A 539 18.84 17.43 10.44
CA LEU A 539 18.36 17.40 9.06
C LEU A 539 18.15 18.84 8.55
N PRO A 540 18.34 19.10 7.23
CA PRO A 540 18.23 20.43 6.62
C PRO A 540 16.79 20.93 6.46
#